data_AF-A0A7Y5CXX0-F1
#
_entry.id   AF-A0A7Y5CXX0-F1
#
_cell.length_a   1.000
_cell.length_b   1.000
_cell.length_c   1.000
_cell.angle_alpha   90.00
_cell.angle_beta   90.00
_cell.angle_gamma   90.00
#
_symmetry.space_group_name_H-M   'P 1'
#
loop_
_entity.id
_entity.type
_entity.pdbx_description
1 polymer ?
#
loop_
_entity_poly.entity_id
_entity_poly.type
_entity_poly.pdbx_seq_one_letter_code
_entity_poly.pdbx_strand_id
1 'polypeptide(L)'
;MATITLYGYGGNDTIESQAGNDSLFGGTGVDRFQFRQSQLGAASGVDRIYDFTAADYIKIDTASVLSERALLSTEFAAGTTALDASDRVIYDQVSGAVWFDADGTGAQAKILFAVLDTKPVIAASDFLLF
;
A
#
# COMPACT_ATOMS: atom_id res chain seq x y z
N MET A 1 8.04 -10.15 15.41
CA MET A 1 8.89 -9.86 14.24
C MET A 1 9.75 -8.66 14.56
N ALA A 2 10.87 -8.45 13.86
CA ALA A 2 11.69 -7.27 14.09
C ALA A 2 10.96 -6.02 13.58
N THR A 3 11.26 -4.86 14.16
CA THR A 3 10.88 -3.57 13.59
C THR A 3 12.15 -2.94 13.04
N ILE A 4 12.12 -2.53 11.79
CA ILE A 4 13.25 -1.90 11.12
C ILE A 4 12.88 -0.54 10.53
N THR A 5 13.91 0.21 10.14
CA THR A 5 13.75 1.46 9.40
C THR A 5 14.50 1.36 8.09
N LEU A 6 13.80 1.64 6.98
CA LEU A 6 14.32 1.58 5.63
C LEU A 6 14.29 2.98 4.99
N TYR A 7 15.38 3.34 4.30
CA TYR A 7 15.57 4.63 3.65
C TYR A 7 15.98 4.43 2.19
N GLY A 8 15.27 5.05 1.24
CA GLY A 8 15.67 5.16 -0.18
C GLY A 8 16.68 6.30 -0.41
N TYR A 9 16.52 7.39 0.34
CA TYR A 9 17.30 8.63 0.27
C TYR A 9 17.03 9.47 -0.97
N GLY A 10 17.66 9.18 -2.09
CA GLY A 10 17.59 10.05 -3.25
C GLY A 10 17.75 9.28 -4.55
N GLY A 11 16.90 9.59 -5.52
CA GLY A 11 16.73 8.79 -6.72
C GLY A 11 15.35 8.15 -6.74
N ASN A 12 15.12 7.25 -7.70
CA ASN A 12 13.86 6.53 -7.77
C ASN A 12 14.07 5.15 -7.17
N ASP A 13 13.68 4.97 -5.91
CA ASP A 13 13.98 3.77 -5.15
C ASP A 13 12.84 2.75 -5.21
N THR A 14 13.18 1.48 -4.95
CA THR A 14 12.20 0.44 -4.67
C THR A 14 12.50 -0.14 -3.30
N ILE A 15 11.58 0.09 -2.36
CA ILE A 15 11.70 -0.31 -0.96
C ILE A 15 10.75 -1.48 -0.76
N GLU A 16 11.30 -2.69 -0.68
CA GLU A 16 10.52 -3.86 -0.30
C GLU A 16 10.33 -3.85 1.22
N SER A 17 9.06 -3.86 1.66
CA SER A 17 8.75 -3.96 3.07
C SER A 17 9.19 -5.31 3.62
N GLN A 18 9.36 -5.41 4.94
CA GLN A 18 9.69 -6.67 5.60
C GLN A 18 8.60 -7.04 6.58
N ALA A 19 8.74 -8.22 7.19
CA ALA A 19 7.83 -8.64 8.24
C ALA A 19 8.13 -7.85 9.52
N GLY A 20 7.16 -7.11 10.05
CA GLY A 20 7.38 -6.15 11.11
C GLY A 20 6.39 -4.99 11.03
N ASN A 21 6.42 -4.12 12.04
CA ASN A 21 5.84 -2.79 11.92
C ASN A 21 7.00 -1.86 11.58
N ASP A 22 7.30 -1.68 10.31
CA ASP A 22 8.49 -1.00 9.84
C ASP A 22 8.24 0.49 9.55
N SER A 23 9.32 1.26 9.55
CA SER A 23 9.32 2.68 9.20
C SER A 23 9.99 2.87 7.85
N LEU A 24 9.25 3.35 6.86
CA LEU A 24 9.69 3.44 5.47
C LEU A 24 9.79 4.92 5.07
N PHE A 25 10.91 5.27 4.44
CA PHE A 25 11.22 6.61 3.93
C PHE A 25 11.74 6.51 2.50
N GLY A 26 11.02 7.11 1.54
CA GLY A 26 11.44 7.19 0.14
C GLY A 26 12.58 8.18 -0.05
N GLY A 27 12.39 9.37 0.51
CA GLY A 27 13.28 10.52 0.30
C GLY A 27 12.89 11.30 -0.95
N THR A 28 13.87 11.66 -1.77
CA THR A 28 13.63 12.48 -2.98
C THR A 28 13.59 11.61 -4.23
N GLY A 29 12.52 11.73 -5.02
CA GLY A 29 12.42 11.09 -6.33
C GLY A 29 11.02 10.54 -6.55
N VAL A 30 10.93 9.48 -7.35
CA VAL A 30 9.69 8.72 -7.60
C VAL A 30 9.89 7.30 -7.09
N ASP A 31 9.46 7.08 -5.85
CA ASP A 31 9.75 5.89 -5.08
C ASP A 31 8.64 4.84 -5.17
N ARG A 32 8.99 3.59 -4.90
CA ARG A 32 8.07 2.45 -4.94
C ARG A 32 8.14 1.68 -3.64
N PHE A 33 7.08 1.74 -2.84
CA PHE A 33 6.93 0.97 -1.61
C PHE A 33 6.25 -0.36 -1.92
N GLN A 34 7.00 -1.45 -1.87
CA GLN A 34 6.59 -2.76 -2.35
C GLN A 34 6.22 -3.71 -1.21
N PHE A 35 4.99 -4.23 -1.28
CA PHE A 35 4.43 -5.18 -0.32
C PHE A 35 4.15 -6.50 -1.02
N ARG A 36 4.79 -7.59 -0.60
CA ARG A 36 4.49 -8.92 -1.13
C ARG A 36 3.23 -9.50 -0.51
N GLN A 37 2.53 -10.37 -1.23
CA GLN A 37 1.32 -11.01 -0.71
C GLN A 37 1.60 -11.81 0.56
N SER A 38 2.77 -12.44 0.68
CA SER A 38 3.22 -13.15 1.88
C SER A 38 3.42 -12.23 3.10
N GLN A 39 3.53 -10.92 2.87
CA GLN A 39 3.71 -9.87 3.88
C GLN A 39 2.41 -9.13 4.16
N LEU A 40 1.33 -9.40 3.42
CA LEU A 40 0.01 -8.88 3.73
C LEU A 40 -0.64 -9.77 4.79
N GLY A 41 -0.87 -9.23 5.99
CA GLY A 41 -1.64 -9.92 7.01
C GLY A 41 -1.44 -9.35 8.41
N ALA A 42 -2.42 -9.57 9.29
CA ALA A 42 -2.35 -9.11 10.68
C ALA A 42 -1.15 -9.69 11.45
N ALA A 43 -0.61 -10.83 11.00
CA ALA A 43 0.59 -11.44 11.58
C ALA A 43 1.91 -10.84 11.05
N SER A 44 1.87 -10.15 9.90
CA SER A 44 3.04 -9.59 9.22
C SER A 44 3.38 -8.17 9.69
N GLY A 45 2.41 -7.48 10.31
CA GLY A 45 2.57 -6.13 10.83
C GLY A 45 1.94 -5.06 9.95
N VAL A 46 2.03 -3.81 10.40
CA VAL A 46 1.53 -2.62 9.71
C VAL A 46 2.66 -1.62 9.61
N ASP A 47 3.10 -1.37 8.38
CA ASP A 47 4.20 -0.45 8.11
C ASP A 47 3.72 1.00 8.10
N ARG A 48 4.63 1.91 8.40
CA ARG A 48 4.38 3.35 8.33
C ARG A 48 5.30 3.98 7.29
N ILE A 49 4.71 4.61 6.29
CA ILE A 49 5.44 5.37 5.26
C ILE A 49 5.37 6.85 5.65
N TYR A 50 6.52 7.46 5.91
CA TYR A 50 6.59 8.77 6.56
C TYR A 50 6.61 9.98 5.62
N ASP A 51 6.99 9.79 4.36
CA ASP A 51 7.25 10.87 3.41
C ASP A 51 6.58 10.66 2.06
N PHE A 52 5.61 9.73 1.96
CA PHE A 52 4.90 9.44 0.71
C PHE A 52 4.27 10.70 0.10
N THR A 53 4.45 10.86 -1.20
CA THR A 53 3.84 11.92 -2.01
C THR A 53 3.05 11.33 -3.18
N ALA A 54 2.20 12.12 -3.84
CA ALA A 54 1.49 11.69 -5.05
C ALA A 54 2.40 11.48 -6.28
N ALA A 55 3.73 11.63 -6.12
CA ALA A 55 4.70 11.22 -7.14
C ALA A 55 5.12 9.75 -6.98
N ASP A 56 4.94 9.17 -5.79
CA ASP A 56 5.38 7.84 -5.42
C ASP A 56 4.31 6.78 -5.71
N TYR A 57 4.70 5.51 -5.60
CA TYR A 57 3.82 4.37 -5.82
C TYR A 57 3.80 3.41 -4.64
N ILE A 58 2.62 2.89 -4.32
CA ILE A 58 2.44 1.70 -3.49
C ILE A 58 2.26 0.51 -4.41
N LYS A 59 3.19 -0.45 -4.34
CA LYS A 59 3.15 -1.68 -5.12
C LYS A 59 2.64 -2.84 -4.25
N ILE A 60 1.63 -3.53 -4.73
CA ILE A 60 1.03 -4.67 -4.05
C ILE A 60 1.20 -5.90 -4.95
N ASP A 61 1.91 -6.90 -4.45
CA ASP A 61 2.04 -8.20 -5.11
C ASP A 61 0.70 -8.91 -5.00
N THR A 62 0.15 -9.27 -6.14
CA THR A 62 -1.07 -10.06 -6.20
C THR A 62 -0.77 -11.27 -7.07
N ALA A 63 -0.84 -12.49 -6.50
CA ALA A 63 -0.54 -13.72 -7.22
C ALA A 63 -1.41 -13.97 -8.49
N SER A 64 -2.43 -13.14 -8.73
CA SER A 64 -3.30 -13.16 -9.91
C SER A 64 -2.82 -12.28 -11.06
N VAL A 65 -1.77 -11.46 -10.89
CA VAL A 65 -1.28 -10.53 -11.90
C VAL A 65 -0.01 -11.09 -12.54
N LEU A 66 0.01 -11.11 -13.88
CA LEU A 66 1.12 -11.65 -14.68
C LEU A 66 2.10 -10.55 -15.16
N SER A 67 1.72 -9.28 -14.96
CA SER A 67 2.49 -8.10 -15.37
C SER A 67 2.06 -6.89 -14.57
N GLU A 68 3.02 -6.07 -14.12
CA GLU A 68 2.73 -4.84 -13.40
C GLU A 68 1.71 -3.96 -14.14
N ARG A 69 0.71 -3.46 -13.42
CA ARG A 69 -0.29 -2.52 -13.92
C ARG A 69 -0.73 -1.54 -12.84
N ALA A 70 -1.23 -0.38 -13.26
CA ALA A 70 -1.94 0.50 -12.35
C ALA A 70 -3.24 -0.15 -11.85
N LEU A 71 -3.61 0.20 -10.62
CA LEU A 71 -4.94 -0.10 -10.08
C LEU A 71 -5.99 0.68 -10.88
N LEU A 72 -7.10 0.03 -11.23
CA LEU A 72 -8.20 0.70 -11.92
C LEU A 72 -8.97 1.56 -10.91
N SER A 73 -9.59 2.64 -11.40
CA SER A 73 -10.43 3.49 -10.53
C SER A 73 -11.62 2.74 -9.93
N THR A 74 -12.09 1.68 -10.58
CA THR A 74 -13.15 0.78 -10.08
C THR A 74 -12.63 -0.28 -9.10
N GLU A 75 -11.33 -0.28 -8.79
CA GLU A 75 -10.71 -1.16 -7.80
C GLU A 75 -10.25 -0.37 -6.56
N PHE A 76 -10.59 0.90 -6.47
CA PHE A 76 -10.17 1.81 -5.41
C PHE A 76 -11.38 2.45 -4.72
N ALA A 77 -11.43 2.32 -3.39
CA ALA A 77 -12.38 3.02 -2.55
C ALA A 77 -11.68 4.06 -1.65
N ALA A 78 -12.22 5.28 -1.65
CA ALA A 78 -11.87 6.29 -0.66
C ALA A 78 -12.72 6.12 0.62
N GLY A 79 -12.09 6.24 1.77
CA GLY A 79 -12.72 6.11 3.09
C GLY A 79 -12.29 4.83 3.81
N THR A 80 -13.19 4.23 4.58
CA THR A 80 -12.86 3.13 5.50
C THR A 80 -13.49 1.79 5.12
N THR A 81 -14.28 1.73 4.05
CA THR A 81 -15.00 0.52 3.61
C THR A 81 -14.94 0.37 2.10
N ALA A 82 -14.89 -0.87 1.61
CA ALA A 82 -15.19 -1.16 0.22
C ALA A 82 -16.63 -0.70 -0.10
N LEU A 83 -16.83 -0.17 -1.30
CA LEU A 83 -18.09 0.31 -1.84
C LEU A 83 -18.73 -0.73 -2.77
N ASP A 84 -17.90 -1.53 -3.43
CA ASP A 84 -18.36 -2.66 -4.25
C ASP A 84 -17.35 -3.84 -4.26
N ALA A 85 -17.78 -4.94 -4.89
CA ALA A 85 -17.01 -6.18 -4.96
C ALA A 85 -15.73 -6.11 -5.82
N SER A 86 -15.53 -5.01 -6.56
CA SER A 86 -14.33 -4.79 -7.37
C SER A 86 -13.25 -4.03 -6.62
N ASP A 87 -13.56 -3.38 -5.49
CA ASP A 87 -12.56 -2.71 -4.67
C ASP A 87 -11.48 -3.68 -4.17
N ARG A 88 -10.22 -3.30 -4.38
CA ARG A 88 -9.03 -4.04 -3.95
C ARG A 88 -8.17 -3.22 -3.00
N VAL A 89 -8.19 -1.91 -3.14
CA VAL A 89 -7.50 -0.99 -2.23
C VAL A 89 -8.49 -0.02 -1.65
N ILE A 90 -8.42 0.15 -0.34
CA ILE A 90 -9.19 1.14 0.39
C ILE A 90 -8.22 2.08 1.07
N TYR A 91 -8.44 3.39 0.95
CA TYR A 91 -7.60 4.41 1.57
C TYR A 91 -8.43 5.42 2.36
N ASP A 92 -8.14 5.54 3.65
CA ASP A 92 -8.70 6.56 4.51
C ASP A 92 -7.72 7.72 4.67
N GLN A 93 -7.99 8.83 3.97
CA GLN A 93 -7.16 10.03 4.07
C GLN A 93 -7.11 10.63 5.48
N VAL A 94 -8.13 10.41 6.33
CA VAL A 94 -8.15 10.99 7.67
C VAL A 94 -7.10 10.34 8.58
N SER A 95 -7.01 9.01 8.54
CA SER A 95 -6.03 8.25 9.32
C SER A 95 -4.73 7.98 8.58
N GLY A 96 -4.73 8.03 7.25
CA GLY A 96 -3.64 7.59 6.39
C GLY A 96 -3.63 6.08 6.13
N ALA A 97 -4.60 5.33 6.67
CA ALA A 97 -4.61 3.88 6.59
C ALA A 97 -4.92 3.37 5.18
N VAL A 98 -4.16 2.36 4.75
CA VAL A 98 -4.28 1.69 3.47
C VAL A 98 -4.56 0.22 3.71
N TRP A 99 -5.67 -0.26 3.16
CA TRP A 99 -6.07 -1.66 3.24
C TRP A 99 -6.02 -2.32 1.87
N PHE A 100 -5.62 -3.59 1.86
CA PHE A 100 -5.82 -4.50 0.74
C PHE A 100 -7.03 -5.39 1.02
N ASP A 101 -7.96 -5.45 0.08
CA ASP A 101 -9.13 -6.33 0.12
C ASP A 101 -9.06 -7.32 -1.05
N ALA A 102 -8.76 -8.57 -0.72
CA ALA A 102 -8.55 -9.60 -1.74
C ALA A 102 -9.85 -9.97 -2.47
N ASP A 103 -11.02 -9.76 -1.86
CA ASP A 103 -12.31 -10.14 -2.45
C ASP A 103 -13.27 -8.96 -2.67
N GLY A 104 -13.10 -7.84 -1.97
CA GLY A 104 -13.96 -6.65 -2.08
C GLY A 104 -15.39 -6.84 -1.57
N THR A 105 -15.76 -8.05 -1.14
CA THR A 105 -17.13 -8.43 -0.74
C THR A 105 -17.30 -8.48 0.78
N GLY A 106 -16.19 -8.48 1.53
CA GLY A 106 -16.17 -8.59 2.99
C GLY A 106 -16.35 -10.03 3.50
N ALA A 107 -16.39 -11.03 2.61
CA ALA A 107 -16.33 -12.44 3.01
C ALA A 107 -14.96 -12.78 3.60
N GLN A 108 -13.90 -12.20 3.04
CA GLN A 108 -12.58 -12.04 3.62
C GLN A 108 -12.46 -10.62 4.17
N ALA A 109 -11.84 -10.50 5.35
CA ALA A 109 -11.59 -9.19 5.92
C ALA A 109 -10.49 -8.49 5.13
N LYS A 110 -10.69 -7.21 4.80
CA LYS A 110 -9.61 -6.34 4.33
C LYS A 110 -8.45 -6.29 5.34
N ILE A 111 -7.24 -6.23 4.83
CA ILE A 111 -6.00 -6.28 5.61
C ILE A 111 -5.40 -4.87 5.65
N LEU A 112 -5.26 -4.30 6.85
CA LEU A 112 -4.46 -3.10 7.04
C LEU A 112 -3.00 -3.50 6.91
N PHE A 113 -2.27 -2.91 5.98
CA PHE A 113 -0.86 -3.24 5.77
C PHE A 113 0.06 -2.02 5.83
N ALA A 114 -0.46 -0.82 5.55
CA ALA A 114 0.32 0.40 5.60
C ALA A 114 -0.48 1.58 6.17
N VAL A 115 0.25 2.55 6.73
CA VAL A 115 -0.26 3.87 7.07
C VAL A 115 0.65 4.93 6.45
N LEU A 116 0.07 5.86 5.69
CA LEU A 116 0.73 7.03 5.14
C LEU A 116 0.69 8.17 6.16
N ASP A 117 1.83 8.55 6.72
CA ASP A 117 1.91 9.60 7.74
C ASP A 117 1.53 10.98 7.17
N THR A 118 1.89 11.23 5.91
CA THR A 118 1.62 12.48 5.18
C THR A 118 0.16 12.67 4.78
N LYS A 119 -0.66 11.60 4.83
CA LYS A 119 -2.09 11.61 4.50
C LYS A 119 -2.42 12.34 3.18
N PRO A 120 -1.72 12.00 2.09
CA PRO A 120 -1.83 12.74 0.84
C PRO A 120 -3.21 12.56 0.20
N VAL A 121 -3.58 13.51 -0.67
CA VAL A 121 -4.67 13.29 -1.63
C VAL A 121 -4.11 12.42 -2.74
N ILE A 122 -4.59 11.18 -2.84
CA ILE A 122 -4.14 10.17 -3.80
C ILE A 122 -5.33 9.49 -4.47
N ALA A 123 -5.06 8.80 -5.57
CA ALA A 123 -6.03 8.08 -6.39
C ALA A 123 -5.51 6.67 -6.72
N ALA A 124 -6.33 5.90 -7.45
CA ALA A 124 -5.96 4.56 -7.91
C ALA A 124 -4.63 4.54 -8.70
N SER A 125 -4.28 5.62 -9.41
CA SER A 125 -3.04 5.73 -10.17
C SER A 125 -1.76 5.68 -9.32
N ASP A 126 -1.86 5.94 -8.01
CA ASP A 126 -0.73 5.89 -7.07
C ASP A 126 -0.49 4.45 -6.55
N PHE A 127 -1.29 3.50 -7.00
CA PHE A 127 -1.19 2.08 -6.67
C PHE A 127 -0.88 1.26 -7.91
N LEU A 128 0.04 0.31 -7.76
CA LEU A 128 0.39 -0.67 -8.78
C LEU A 128 0.16 -2.07 -8.23
N LEU A 129 -0.39 -2.95 -9.07
CA LEU A 129 -0.43 -4.38 -8.83
C LEU A 129 0.67 -5.03 -9.65
N PHE A 130 1.37 -6.03 -9.11
CA PHE A 130 2.41 -6.78 -9.83
C PHE A 130 2.43 -8.26 -9.46
#